data_AF-A0A9P5UHA9-F1
#
_entry.id   AF-A0A9P5UHA9-F1
#
_cell.length_a   1.000
_cell.length_b   1.000
_cell.length_c   1.000
_cell.angle_alpha   90.00
_cell.angle_beta   90.00
_cell.angle_gamma   90.00
#
_symmetry.space_group_name_H-M   'P 1'
#
loop_
_entity.id
_entity.type
_entity.pdbx_description
1 polymer ?
#
loop_
_entity_poly.entity_id
_entity_poly.type
_entity_poly.pdbx_seq_one_letter_code
_entity_poly.pdbx_strand_id
1 'polypeptide(L)'
;MTTNPSKGIDDREPWTSVLAHVPGADYFKQLKRPREIGYLDYLRFCNVCSEDMRTYDSYWRTMVLPALQNSGRVMLEQEYSRLDKEWKQDATERAQFWSELRNSEIARADTQLDKELIHSAKRNAVDQLKMTCVAHLRYISFNSTALVKKRK
;
A
#
# COMPACT_ATOMS: atom_id res chain seq x y z
N MET A 1 14.83 -37.49 42.65
CA MET A 1 14.40 -36.23 42.03
C MET A 1 14.60 -36.37 40.53
N THR A 2 13.52 -36.57 39.78
CA THR A 2 13.52 -36.71 38.33
C THR A 2 13.48 -35.32 37.70
N THR A 3 14.57 -34.89 37.08
CA THR A 3 14.63 -33.64 36.32
C THR A 3 13.91 -33.83 34.99
N ASN A 4 12.83 -33.07 34.79
CA ASN A 4 12.17 -32.97 33.49
C ASN A 4 13.17 -32.45 32.43
N PRO A 5 13.24 -33.06 31.23
CA PRO A 5 14.04 -32.50 30.16
C PRO A 5 13.40 -31.17 29.75
N SER A 6 14.22 -30.11 29.64
CA SER A 6 13.79 -28.85 29.05
C SER A 6 13.24 -29.15 27.66
N LYS A 7 12.11 -28.54 27.29
CA LYS A 7 11.67 -28.48 25.90
C LYS A 7 12.81 -27.83 25.12
N GLY A 8 13.60 -28.67 24.44
CA GLY A 8 14.69 -28.22 23.59
C GLY A 8 14.11 -27.38 22.49
N ILE A 9 14.29 -26.07 22.60
CA ILE A 9 14.29 -25.21 21.42
C ILE A 9 15.50 -25.69 20.65
N ASP A 10 15.27 -26.32 19.51
CA ASP A 10 16.34 -26.80 18.64
C ASP A 10 17.10 -25.56 18.15
N ASP A 11 18.33 -25.36 18.64
CA ASP A 11 19.19 -24.22 18.31
C ASP A 11 19.48 -24.12 16.79
N ARG A 12 19.09 -25.14 16.02
CA ARG A 12 19.19 -25.17 14.55
C ARG A 12 18.11 -24.35 13.85
N GLU A 13 16.95 -24.13 14.47
CA GLU A 13 15.89 -23.37 13.82
C GLU A 13 16.17 -21.86 13.84
N PRO A 14 16.05 -21.17 12.69
CA PRO A 14 16.26 -19.73 12.62
C PRO A 14 15.28 -19.04 13.56
N TRP A 15 15.73 -17.96 14.21
CA TRP A 15 14.91 -17.22 15.18
C TRP A 15 13.59 -16.70 14.58
N THR A 16 13.56 -16.48 13.27
CA THR A 16 12.39 -16.01 12.51
C THR A 16 11.26 -17.05 12.43
N SER A 17 11.54 -18.33 12.73
CA SER A 17 10.54 -19.41 12.76
C SER A 17 9.34 -19.10 13.65
N VAL A 18 9.56 -18.40 14.78
CA VAL A 18 8.48 -18.04 15.71
C VAL A 18 7.49 -17.03 15.11
N LEU A 19 7.88 -16.34 14.03
CA LEU A 19 7.06 -15.36 13.31
C LEU A 19 6.51 -15.88 11.98
N ALA A 20 6.72 -17.16 11.65
CA ALA A 20 6.34 -17.72 10.36
C ALA A 20 4.82 -17.68 10.07
N HIS A 21 3.99 -17.58 11.12
CA HIS A 21 2.54 -17.55 11.05
C HIS A 21 1.95 -16.13 11.03
N VAL A 22 2.79 -15.10 11.15
CA VAL A 22 2.35 -13.71 11.23
C VAL A 22 2.21 -13.12 9.82
N PRO A 23 1.21 -12.24 9.57
CA PRO A 23 1.13 -11.48 8.33
C PRO A 23 2.45 -10.77 8.01
N GLY A 24 2.87 -10.79 6.75
CA GLY A 24 4.17 -10.22 6.37
C GLY A 24 5.38 -10.99 6.91
N ALA A 25 5.26 -12.29 7.22
CA ALA A 25 6.34 -13.13 7.74
C ALA A 25 7.68 -12.98 6.99
N ASP A 26 7.63 -12.71 5.68
CA ASP A 26 8.82 -12.53 4.85
C ASP A 26 9.65 -11.29 5.25
N TYR A 27 9.02 -10.26 5.82
CA TYR A 27 9.72 -9.12 6.42
C TYR A 27 10.71 -9.56 7.49
N PHE A 28 10.35 -10.54 8.33
CA PHE A 28 11.23 -11.00 9.40
C PHE A 28 12.35 -11.90 8.86
N LYS A 29 12.06 -12.68 7.81
CA LYS A 29 13.05 -13.59 7.19
C LYS A 29 14.22 -12.85 6.54
N GLN A 30 14.02 -11.61 6.09
CA GLN A 30 15.09 -10.78 5.51
C GLN A 30 15.99 -10.10 6.56
N LEU A 31 15.57 -10.06 7.84
CA LEU A 31 16.34 -9.42 8.91
C LEU A 31 17.49 -10.32 9.35
N LYS A 32 18.67 -9.72 9.54
CA LYS A 32 19.83 -10.48 10.01
C LYS A 32 19.76 -10.73 11.52
N ARG A 33 19.16 -9.78 12.25
CA ARG A 33 19.09 -9.79 13.71
C ARG A 33 17.71 -9.38 14.21
N PRO A 34 17.21 -9.94 15.32
CA PRO A 34 15.94 -9.55 15.92
C PRO A 34 15.84 -8.06 16.26
N ARG A 35 16.97 -7.43 16.59
CA ARG A 35 17.02 -6.00 16.92
C ARG A 35 16.68 -5.07 15.75
N GLU A 36 16.69 -5.58 14.52
CA GLU A 36 16.31 -4.84 13.32
C GLU A 36 14.78 -4.79 13.13
N ILE A 37 14.00 -5.49 13.96
CA ILE A 37 12.53 -5.44 13.90
C ILE A 37 12.09 -4.01 14.25
N GLY A 38 11.30 -3.41 13.37
CA GLY A 38 10.70 -2.10 13.55
C GLY A 38 9.28 -2.05 12.98
N TYR A 39 8.36 -1.39 13.69
CA TYR A 39 6.95 -1.35 13.28
C TYR A 39 6.74 -0.63 11.95
N LEU A 40 7.32 0.56 11.80
CA LEU A 40 7.14 1.36 10.57
C LEU A 40 7.78 0.69 9.35
N ASP A 41 8.92 0.01 9.53
CA ASP A 41 9.56 -0.73 8.44
C ASP A 41 8.77 -1.97 8.05
N TYR A 42 8.15 -2.64 9.03
CA TYR A 42 7.20 -3.71 8.77
C TYR A 42 5.98 -3.22 7.96
N LEU A 43 5.41 -2.06 8.29
CA LEU A 43 4.31 -1.47 7.51
C LEU A 43 4.74 -1.12 6.07
N ARG A 44 5.91 -0.51 5.91
CA ARG A 44 6.48 -0.18 4.58
C ARG A 44 6.69 -1.43 3.74
N PHE A 45 7.22 -2.50 4.33
CA PHE A 45 7.40 -3.79 3.65
C PHE A 45 6.08 -4.39 3.21
N CYS A 46 5.06 -4.34 4.07
CA CYS A 46 3.74 -4.87 3.76
C CYS A 46 2.99 -4.08 2.70
N ASN A 47 3.51 -2.91 2.28
CA ASN A 47 2.89 -2.02 1.29
C ASN A 47 1.41 -1.75 1.61
N VAL A 48 1.16 -1.38 2.87
CA VAL A 48 -0.18 -1.17 3.43
C VAL A 48 -0.89 0.03 2.81
N CYS A 49 -2.22 -0.01 2.81
CA CYS A 49 -3.07 1.15 2.52
C CYS A 49 -3.53 1.83 3.81
N SER A 50 -3.87 3.12 3.76
CA SER A 50 -4.30 3.84 4.96
C SER A 50 -5.57 3.28 5.62
N GLU A 51 -6.43 2.60 4.85
CA GLU A 51 -7.64 1.92 5.34
C GLU A 51 -7.31 0.73 6.25
N ASP A 52 -6.15 0.11 6.06
CA ASP A 52 -5.72 -1.08 6.80
C ASP A 52 -5.12 -0.77 8.18
N MET A 53 -5.08 0.52 8.58
CA MET A 53 -4.46 0.99 9.82
C MET A 53 -4.81 0.14 11.03
N ARG A 54 -6.12 -0.05 11.28
CA ARG A 54 -6.59 -0.82 12.45
C ARG A 54 -6.17 -2.29 12.38
N THR A 55 -6.16 -2.84 11.18
CA THR A 55 -5.80 -4.25 10.93
C THR A 55 -4.34 -4.49 11.25
N TYR A 56 -3.44 -3.66 10.73
CA TYR A 56 -2.00 -3.82 10.97
C TYR A 56 -1.57 -3.43 12.38
N ASP A 57 -2.17 -2.39 12.96
CA ASP A 57 -1.97 -2.07 14.38
C ASP A 57 -2.38 -3.26 15.26
N SER A 58 -3.49 -3.92 14.92
CA SER A 58 -3.97 -5.12 15.62
C SER A 58 -3.02 -6.31 15.43
N TYR A 59 -2.57 -6.61 14.20
CA TYR A 59 -1.62 -7.69 13.95
C TYR A 59 -0.33 -7.51 14.74
N TRP A 60 0.18 -6.28 14.81
CA TRP A 60 1.36 -5.99 15.60
C TRP A 60 1.15 -6.32 17.09
N ARG A 61 0.03 -5.87 17.65
CA ARG A 61 -0.27 -6.03 19.08
C ARG A 61 -0.68 -7.43 19.50
N THR A 62 -1.37 -8.15 18.62
CA THR A 62 -2.03 -9.41 18.97
C THR A 62 -1.32 -10.63 18.40
N MET A 63 -0.45 -10.46 17.40
CA MET A 63 0.29 -11.57 16.79
C MET A 63 1.80 -11.38 16.93
N VAL A 64 2.36 -10.27 16.43
CA VAL A 64 3.83 -10.06 16.41
C VAL A 64 4.40 -10.00 17.82
N LEU A 65 3.93 -9.07 18.65
CA LEU A 65 4.46 -8.88 20.00
C LEU A 65 4.28 -10.14 20.87
N PRO A 66 3.11 -10.79 20.90
CA PRO A 66 2.95 -12.05 21.65
C PRO A 66 3.81 -13.20 21.14
N ALA A 67 4.05 -13.30 19.82
CA ALA A 67 4.93 -14.33 19.27
C ALA A 67 6.39 -14.16 19.75
N LEU A 68 6.86 -12.92 19.85
CA LEU A 68 8.18 -12.61 20.43
C LEU A 68 8.23 -12.91 21.94
N GLN A 69 7.19 -12.48 22.67
CA GLN A 69 7.08 -12.68 24.12
C GLN A 69 7.05 -14.16 24.52
N ASN A 70 6.35 -14.99 23.75
CA ASN A 70 6.15 -16.40 24.06
C ASN A 70 7.09 -17.32 23.26
N SER A 71 8.17 -16.76 22.71
CA SER A 71 9.12 -17.50 21.88
C SER A 71 9.97 -18.52 22.66
N GLY A 72 10.10 -18.35 23.98
CA GLY A 72 11.02 -19.12 24.83
C GLY A 72 12.50 -18.82 24.57
N ARG A 73 12.80 -17.81 23.74
CA ARG A 73 14.16 -17.38 23.40
C ARG A 73 14.43 -16.02 24.05
N VAL A 74 15.35 -15.98 25.01
CA VAL A 74 15.68 -14.77 25.79
C VAL A 74 15.96 -13.55 24.91
N MET A 75 16.67 -13.71 23.80
CA MET A 75 16.95 -12.61 22.87
C MET A 75 15.65 -12.00 22.29
N LEU A 76 14.67 -12.83 21.93
CA LEU A 76 13.41 -12.37 21.35
C LEU A 76 12.46 -11.77 22.41
N GLU A 77 12.49 -12.29 23.63
CA GLU A 77 11.75 -11.74 24.77
C GLU A 77 12.28 -10.35 25.18
N GLN A 78 13.58 -10.13 25.06
CA GLN A 78 14.19 -8.80 25.21
C GLN A 78 13.70 -7.83 24.12
N GLU A 79 13.65 -8.29 22.86
CA GLU A 79 13.12 -7.48 21.77
C GLU A 79 11.62 -7.18 21.92
N TYR A 80 10.82 -8.12 22.44
CA TYR A 80 9.43 -7.83 22.83
C TYR A 80 9.36 -6.65 23.79
N SER A 81 10.19 -6.65 24.85
CA SER A 81 10.18 -5.59 25.85
C SER A 81 10.55 -4.22 25.26
N ARG A 82 11.53 -4.19 24.35
CA ARG A 82 11.89 -2.98 23.60
C ARG A 82 10.73 -2.51 22.72
N LEU A 83 10.18 -3.40 21.89
CA LEU A 83 9.15 -3.08 20.92
C LEU A 83 7.81 -2.70 21.57
N ASP A 84 7.44 -3.30 22.70
CA ASP A 84 6.25 -2.89 23.47
C ASP A 84 6.43 -1.49 24.08
N LYS A 85 7.65 -1.14 24.46
CA LYS A 85 7.98 0.22 24.93
C LYS A 85 7.90 1.24 23.77
N GLU A 86 8.56 0.97 22.65
CA GLU A 86 8.49 1.78 21.43
C GLU A 86 7.04 1.95 20.96
N TRP A 87 6.27 0.85 20.96
CA TRP A 87 4.84 0.91 20.66
C TRP A 87 4.10 1.89 21.59
N LYS A 88 4.40 1.95 22.88
CA LYS A 88 3.71 2.88 23.79
C LYS A 88 4.20 4.33 23.61
N GLN A 89 5.48 4.51 23.30
CA GLN A 89 6.11 5.84 23.20
C GLN A 89 5.84 6.53 21.85
N ASP A 90 5.87 5.77 20.76
CA ASP A 90 5.88 6.32 19.40
C ASP A 90 4.47 6.48 18.82
N ALA A 91 3.47 6.70 19.69
CA ALA A 91 2.08 6.85 19.27
C ALA A 91 1.90 8.01 18.28
N THR A 92 2.61 9.12 18.51
CA THR A 92 2.59 10.30 17.63
C THR A 92 3.21 10.01 16.27
N GLU A 93 4.37 9.34 16.25
CA GLU A 93 5.06 9.00 14.99
C GLU A 93 4.22 8.04 14.14
N ARG A 94 3.59 7.04 14.77
CA ARG A 94 2.65 6.15 14.07
C ARG A 94 1.44 6.91 13.52
N ALA A 95 0.83 7.80 14.30
CA ALA A 95 -0.28 8.61 13.83
C ALA A 95 0.12 9.49 12.64
N GLN A 96 1.33 10.05 12.69
CA GLN A 96 1.89 10.82 11.59
C GLN A 96 2.10 9.95 10.34
N PHE A 97 2.70 8.75 10.47
CA PHE A 97 2.87 7.81 9.36
C PHE A 97 1.55 7.53 8.63
N TRP A 98 0.49 7.20 9.39
CA TRP A 98 -0.81 6.89 8.80
C TRP A 98 -1.47 8.11 8.15
N SER A 99 -1.31 9.30 8.74
CA SER A 99 -1.78 10.56 8.16
C SER A 99 -1.07 10.90 6.85
N GLU A 100 0.25 10.77 6.81
CA GLU A 100 1.07 11.01 5.62
C GLU A 100 0.74 10.01 4.50
N LEU A 101 0.57 8.72 4.85
CA LEU A 101 0.16 7.70 3.91
C LEU A 101 -1.19 8.04 3.27
N ARG A 102 -2.19 8.38 4.09
CA ARG A 102 -3.52 8.78 3.62
C ARG A 102 -3.47 10.00 2.70
N ASN A 103 -2.71 11.03 3.08
CA ASN A 103 -2.57 12.23 2.26
C ASN A 103 -1.89 11.91 0.91
N SER A 104 -0.90 11.03 0.92
CA SER A 104 -0.23 10.58 -0.31
C SER A 104 -1.15 9.80 -1.24
N GLU A 105 -2.10 9.03 -0.69
CA GLU A 105 -3.09 8.27 -1.45
C GLU A 105 -4.13 9.20 -2.08
N ILE A 106 -4.62 10.19 -1.31
CA ILE A 106 -5.55 11.22 -1.82
C ILE A 106 -4.88 12.00 -2.95
N ALA A 107 -3.65 12.48 -2.76
CA ALA A 107 -2.92 13.24 -3.79
C ALA A 107 -2.69 12.42 -5.07
N ARG A 108 -2.45 11.11 -4.93
CA ARG A 108 -2.32 10.19 -6.08
C ARG A 108 -3.67 10.01 -6.80
N ALA A 109 -4.76 9.87 -6.06
CA ALA A 109 -6.10 9.77 -6.63
C ALA A 109 -6.51 11.04 -7.38
N ASP A 110 -6.28 12.22 -6.80
CA ASP A 110 -6.58 13.52 -7.43
C ASP A 110 -5.77 13.70 -8.72
N THR A 111 -4.47 13.38 -8.69
CA THR A 111 -3.61 13.44 -9.87
C THR A 111 -4.08 12.51 -10.99
N GLN A 112 -4.59 11.32 -10.62
CA GLN A 112 -5.12 10.36 -11.59
C GLN A 112 -6.42 10.88 -12.20
N LEU A 113 -7.32 11.42 -11.38
CA LEU A 113 -8.58 12.02 -11.84
C LEU A 113 -8.33 13.19 -12.79
N ASP A 114 -7.38 14.06 -12.48
CA ASP A 114 -7.01 15.19 -13.35
C ASP A 114 -6.51 14.72 -14.72
N LYS A 115 -5.68 13.68 -14.75
CA LYS A 115 -5.21 13.08 -16.01
C LYS A 115 -6.38 12.53 -16.83
N GLU A 116 -7.31 11.83 -16.19
CA GLU A 116 -8.49 11.26 -16.84
C GLU A 116 -9.43 12.35 -17.37
N LEU A 117 -9.64 13.43 -16.62
CA LEU A 117 -10.41 14.60 -17.04
C LEU A 117 -9.77 15.27 -18.26
N ILE A 118 -8.45 15.49 -18.25
CA ILE A 118 -7.72 16.06 -19.39
C ILE A 118 -7.84 15.14 -20.62
N HIS A 119 -7.66 13.83 -20.45
CA HIS A 119 -7.81 12.87 -21.54
C HIS A 119 -9.25 12.82 -22.10
N SER A 120 -10.26 12.95 -21.23
CA SER A 120 -11.67 13.04 -21.63
C SER A 120 -11.95 14.32 -22.41
N ALA A 121 -11.50 15.48 -21.91
CA ALA A 121 -11.66 16.77 -22.57
C ALA A 121 -10.99 16.79 -23.96
N LYS A 122 -9.78 16.22 -24.07
CA LYS A 122 -9.08 16.08 -25.36
C LYS A 122 -9.87 15.21 -26.35
N ARG A 123 -10.42 14.08 -25.90
CA ARG A 123 -11.27 13.22 -26.74
C ARG A 123 -12.51 13.96 -27.24
N ASN A 124 -13.23 14.64 -26.33
CA ASN A 124 -14.41 15.41 -26.69
C ASN A 124 -14.09 16.52 -27.71
N ALA A 125 -12.98 17.27 -27.51
CA ALA A 125 -12.56 18.29 -28.47
C ALA A 125 -12.25 17.71 -29.86
N VAL A 126 -11.59 16.55 -29.93
CA VAL A 126 -11.33 15.85 -31.21
C VAL A 126 -12.64 15.44 -31.88
N ASP A 127 -13.61 14.93 -31.12
CA ASP A 127 -14.91 14.51 -31.67
C ASP A 127 -15.73 15.71 -32.17
N GLN A 128 -15.73 16.84 -31.45
CA GLN A 128 -16.35 18.09 -31.89
C GLN A 128 -15.72 18.62 -33.18
N LEU A 129 -14.39 18.58 -33.30
CA LEU A 129 -13.69 18.97 -34.53
C LEU A 129 -14.06 18.07 -35.71
N LYS A 130 -14.09 16.74 -35.52
CA LYS A 130 -14.52 15.79 -36.55
C LYS A 130 -15.95 16.07 -37.01
N MET A 131 -16.88 16.28 -36.09
CA MET A 131 -18.28 16.60 -36.41
C MET A 131 -18.41 17.91 -37.18
N THR A 132 -17.66 18.94 -36.78
CA THR A 132 -17.65 20.25 -37.46
C THR A 132 -17.09 20.14 -38.88
N CYS A 133 -15.99 19.42 -39.08
CA CYS A 133 -15.43 19.17 -40.40
C CYS A 133 -16.41 18.44 -41.32
N VAL A 134 -17.08 17.39 -40.82
CA VAL A 134 -18.10 16.65 -41.58
C VAL A 134 -19.27 17.56 -41.95
N ALA A 135 -19.75 18.38 -41.01
CA ALA A 135 -20.83 19.33 -41.28
C ALA A 135 -20.44 20.36 -42.35
N HIS A 136 -19.21 20.89 -42.29
CA HIS A 136 -18.71 21.86 -43.26
C HIS A 136 -18.56 21.27 -44.66
N LEU A 137 -18.02 20.05 -44.78
CA LEU A 137 -17.90 19.35 -46.05
C LEU A 137 -19.28 19.06 -46.69
N ARG A 138 -20.27 18.67 -45.88
CA ARG A 138 -21.66 18.49 -46.36
C ARG A 138 -22.26 19.80 -46.87
N TYR A 139 -22.04 20.91 -46.17
CA TYR A 139 -22.51 22.24 -46.57
C TYR A 139 -21.92 22.68 -47.92
N ILE A 140 -20.61 22.52 -48.12
CA ILE A 140 -19.95 22.85 -49.38
C ILE A 140 -20.53 22.00 -50.52
N SER A 141 -20.64 20.68 -50.34
CA SER A 141 -21.18 19.76 -51.35
C SER A 141 -22.62 20.11 -51.77
N PHE A 142 -23.47 20.46 -50.80
CA PHE A 142 -24.85 20.88 -51.05
C PHE A 142 -24.91 22.17 -51.89
N ASN A 143 -24.10 23.17 -51.56
CA ASN A 143 -24.09 24.44 -52.30
C ASN A 143 -23.48 24.30 -53.70
N SER A 144 -22.46 23.46 -53.88
CA SER A 144 -21.88 23.18 -55.19
C SER A 144 -22.88 22.48 -56.12
N THR A 145 -23.65 21.52 -55.61
CA THR A 145 -24.68 20.82 -56.40
C THR A 145 -25.87 21.72 -56.73
N ALA A 146 -26.28 22.61 -55.83
CA ALA A 146 -27.31 23.61 -56.09
C ALA A 146 -26.91 24.63 -57.17
N LEU A 147 -25.65 25.06 -57.19
CA LEU A 147 -25.11 25.98 -58.20
C LEU A 147 -25.04 25.33 -59.60
N VAL A 148 -24.70 24.05 -59.69
CA VAL A 148 -24.68 23.30 -60.96
C VAL A 148 -26.09 23.15 -61.54
N LYS A 149 -27.11 22.93 -60.69
CA LYS A 149 -28.50 22.84 -61.14
C LYS A 149 -29.10 24.17 -61.63
N LYS A 150 -28.61 25.32 -61.15
CA LYS A 150 -29.05 26.65 -61.61
C LYS A 150 -28.41 27.11 -62.92
N ARG A 151 -27.40 26.39 -63.44
CA ARG A 151 -26.68 26.73 -64.68
C ARG A 151 -27.08 25.86 -65.89
N LYS A 152 -28.09 25.00 -65.74
CA LYS A 152 -28.75 24.28 -66.83
C LYS A 152 -30.15 24.84 -67.02
#